data_AF-A0A934SHK9-F1
#
_entry.id   AF-A0A934SHK9-F1
#
_cell.length_a   1.000
_cell.length_b   1.000
_cell.length_c   1.000
_cell.angle_alpha   90.00
_cell.angle_beta   90.00
_cell.angle_gamma   90.00
#
_symmetry.space_group_name_H-M   'P 1'
#
loop_
_entity.id
_entity.type
_entity.pdbx_description
1 polymer ?
#
loop_
_entity_poly.entity_id
_entity_poly.type
_entity_poly.pdbx_seq_one_letter_code
_entity_poly.pdbx_strand_id
1 'polypeptide(L)'
;MKHAKNPLARLVLAGGAALIVSMPVHAAIRAEQPLQEQTMPALSPEITSGDMPTADMAIGEEPYCADHIEIRRTLTHDFSEDHVDSHDPDGTELWGSAQMGTWTLVEPMRDGTSCIIASGTGFDGKREAETYYFSAGLE
;
A
#
# COMPACT_ATOMS: atom_id res chain seq x y z
N MET A 1 12.08 -33.30 -55.80
CA MET A 1 12.72 -32.27 -54.95
C MET A 1 13.47 -33.02 -53.85
N LYS A 2 14.76 -33.32 -54.05
CA LYS A 2 15.96 -32.59 -53.55
C LYS A 2 16.14 -32.62 -52.01
N HIS A 3 17.01 -33.56 -51.62
CA HIS A 3 17.88 -33.70 -50.44
C HIS A 3 17.81 -32.69 -49.29
N ALA A 4 17.74 -33.27 -48.08
CA ALA A 4 18.19 -32.70 -46.82
C ALA A 4 19.67 -32.26 -46.87
N LYS A 5 20.00 -31.22 -46.08
CA LYS A 5 21.29 -31.01 -45.41
C LYS A 5 21.16 -29.86 -44.41
N ASN A 6 21.25 -30.22 -43.14
CA ASN A 6 21.50 -29.30 -42.04
C ASN A 6 23.03 -29.22 -41.83
N PRO A 7 23.62 -28.04 -41.60
CA PRO A 7 24.85 -27.99 -40.83
C PRO A 7 24.89 -26.88 -39.76
N LEU A 8 25.19 -27.32 -38.54
CA LEU A 8 26.15 -26.75 -37.57
C LEU A 8 25.96 -25.25 -37.18
N ALA A 9 25.47 -24.98 -35.97
CA ALA A 9 26.25 -24.91 -34.73
C ALA A 9 27.32 -23.81 -34.71
N ARG A 10 27.16 -22.84 -33.79
CA ARG A 10 28.28 -22.20 -33.09
C ARG A 10 27.85 -21.56 -31.77
N LEU A 11 28.50 -22.04 -30.73
CA LEU A 11 28.50 -21.66 -29.31
C LEU A 11 29.37 -20.41 -29.10
N VAL A 12 28.95 -19.44 -28.28
CA VAL A 12 29.79 -18.53 -27.47
C VAL A 12 28.91 -18.09 -26.29
N LEU A 13 28.98 -18.67 -25.08
CA LEU A 13 29.94 -18.57 -23.98
C LEU A 13 30.16 -17.16 -23.37
N ALA A 14 29.48 -16.98 -22.23
CA ALA A 14 29.92 -16.35 -20.96
C ALA A 14 30.48 -14.92 -20.90
N GLY A 15 29.96 -14.19 -19.91
CA GLY A 15 30.83 -13.50 -18.95
C GLY A 15 30.57 -12.01 -18.78
N GLY A 16 30.22 -11.60 -17.57
CA GLY A 16 30.41 -10.21 -17.13
C GLY A 16 29.33 -9.62 -16.25
N ALA A 17 29.01 -10.23 -15.10
CA ALA A 17 28.37 -9.49 -14.01
C ALA A 17 29.45 -8.63 -13.33
N ALA A 18 29.49 -7.33 -13.63
CA ALA A 18 30.26 -6.36 -12.86
C ALA A 18 29.34 -5.75 -11.79
N LEU A 19 29.41 -6.29 -10.57
CA LEU A 19 28.75 -5.72 -9.41
C LEU A 19 29.51 -4.46 -8.97
N ILE A 20 28.89 -3.29 -9.16
CA ILE A 20 29.36 -2.02 -8.61
C ILE A 20 28.92 -2.00 -7.14
N VAL A 21 29.81 -2.33 -6.21
CA VAL A 21 29.61 -2.05 -4.78
C VAL A 21 30.31 -0.73 -4.47
N SER A 22 29.57 0.38 -4.58
CA SER A 22 29.97 1.67 -4.02
C SER A 22 29.50 1.69 -2.56
N MET A 23 30.44 1.57 -1.62
CA MET A 23 30.15 1.77 -0.19
C MET A 23 30.26 3.26 0.13
N PRO A 24 29.19 3.94 0.58
CA PRO A 24 29.33 5.20 1.28
C PRO A 24 29.92 4.89 2.67
N VAL A 25 31.13 5.40 2.93
CA VAL A 25 31.73 5.46 4.27
C VAL A 25 30.78 6.22 5.19
N HIS A 26 30.24 5.53 6.18
CA HIS A 26 29.29 6.10 7.13
C HIS A 26 29.99 7.03 8.12
N ALA A 27 29.34 8.18 8.32
CA ALA A 27 29.36 9.12 9.44
C ALA A 27 30.43 8.96 10.52
N ALA A 28 31.25 10.00 10.67
CA ALA A 28 31.92 10.30 11.94
C ALA A 28 30.85 10.64 12.99
N ILE A 29 30.50 9.67 13.83
CA ILE A 29 29.71 9.89 15.05
C ILE A 29 30.62 10.64 16.02
N ARG A 30 30.42 11.95 16.14
CA ARG A 30 31.03 12.73 17.21
C ARG A 30 30.22 12.44 18.49
N ALA A 31 30.71 11.50 19.29
CA ALA A 31 30.18 11.22 20.62
C ALA A 31 30.56 12.37 21.56
N GLU A 32 29.77 13.45 21.58
CA GLU A 32 29.95 14.58 22.50
C GLU A 32 28.75 15.53 22.37
N GLN A 33 27.61 15.19 22.98
CA GLN A 33 26.64 16.22 23.37
C GLN A 33 26.19 15.97 24.81
N PRO A 34 26.39 16.94 25.73
CA PRO A 34 25.96 16.80 27.11
C PRO A 34 24.44 16.74 27.16
N LEU A 35 23.92 15.92 28.08
CA LEU A 35 22.51 15.84 28.44
C LEU A 35 22.07 17.24 28.90
N GLN A 36 21.52 18.05 27.99
CA GLN A 36 20.90 19.32 28.36
C GLN A 36 19.55 18.98 28.97
N GLU A 37 19.49 19.03 30.31
CA GLU A 37 18.26 19.05 31.08
C GLU A 37 17.38 20.19 30.57
N GLN A 38 16.37 19.86 29.76
CA GLN A 38 15.45 20.83 29.23
C GLN A 38 14.51 21.27 30.35
N THR A 39 14.84 22.39 30.97
CA THR A 39 13.89 23.18 31.76
C THR A 39 12.77 23.62 30.81
N MET A 40 11.55 23.12 31.02
CA MET A 40 10.37 23.50 30.24
C MET A 40 10.11 25.02 30.38
N PRO A 41 10.14 25.82 29.30
CA PRO A 41 9.66 27.19 29.36
C PRO A 41 8.11 27.22 29.35
N ALA A 42 7.56 28.15 30.12
CA ALA A 42 6.11 28.38 30.23
C ALA A 42 5.51 28.76 28.86
N LEU A 43 4.36 28.14 28.56
CA LEU A 43 3.61 28.30 27.31
C LEU A 43 3.06 29.73 27.16
N SER A 44 3.51 30.45 26.13
CA SER A 44 2.79 31.59 25.54
C SER A 44 2.26 31.17 24.16
N PRO A 45 0.97 31.33 23.83
CA PRO A 45 0.44 30.87 22.56
C PRO A 45 0.64 31.96 21.49
N GLU A 46 1.76 31.91 20.79
CA GLU A 46 1.94 32.60 19.51
C GLU A 46 1.78 31.55 18.41
N ILE A 47 0.56 31.42 17.88
CA ILE A 47 0.28 30.47 16.80
C ILE A 47 0.94 31.01 15.53
N THR A 48 2.17 30.58 15.25
CA THR A 48 2.79 30.82 13.95
C THR A 48 2.12 29.89 12.94
N SER A 49 1.35 30.47 12.03
CA SER A 49 0.87 29.76 10.83
C SER A 49 2.08 29.47 9.94
N GLY A 50 2.73 28.34 10.18
CA GLY A 50 3.94 27.99 9.46
C GLY A 50 4.63 26.80 10.08
N ASP A 51 3.93 25.67 10.11
CA ASP A 51 4.42 24.30 9.91
C ASP A 51 3.29 23.36 10.36
N MET A 52 2.20 23.30 9.57
CA MET A 52 1.36 22.10 9.66
C MET A 52 2.24 20.97 9.14
N PRO A 53 2.39 19.85 9.85
CA PRO A 53 3.04 18.67 9.30
C PRO A 53 2.38 18.39 7.95
N THR A 54 3.09 18.64 6.86
CA THR A 54 2.70 18.09 5.58
C THR A 54 2.70 16.59 5.80
N ALA A 55 1.62 15.92 5.42
CA ALA A 55 1.49 14.46 5.44
C ALA A 55 2.48 13.82 4.44
N ASP A 56 3.75 14.16 4.57
CA ASP A 56 4.86 13.63 3.81
C ASP A 56 5.20 12.29 4.45
N MET A 57 4.46 11.30 3.96
CA MET A 57 4.72 9.87 4.06
C MET A 57 4.47 9.24 5.43
N ALA A 58 3.19 8.88 5.68
CA ALA A 58 2.92 7.68 6.46
C ALA A 58 3.39 6.45 5.67
N ILE A 59 4.71 6.18 5.66
CA ILE A 59 5.23 4.86 5.32
C ILE A 59 5.07 4.00 6.57
N GLY A 60 3.86 3.48 6.72
CA GLY A 60 3.51 2.37 7.59
C GLY A 60 2.75 1.38 6.73
N GLU A 61 3.50 0.52 6.05
CA GLU A 61 3.08 -0.45 5.03
C GLU A 61 2.27 -1.63 5.60
N GLU A 62 1.48 -1.41 6.64
CA GLU A 62 0.53 -2.42 7.11
C GLU A 62 -0.88 -1.96 6.74
N PRO A 63 -1.68 -2.84 6.09
CA PRO A 63 -3.06 -2.53 5.80
C PRO A 63 -3.78 -2.18 7.11
N TYR A 64 -4.67 -1.19 7.07
CA TYR A 64 -5.47 -0.87 8.24
C TYR A 64 -6.38 -2.07 8.55
N CYS A 65 -6.14 -2.70 9.70
CA CYS A 65 -6.90 -3.84 10.18
C CYS A 65 -7.62 -3.50 11.49
N ALA A 66 -8.88 -3.90 11.59
CA ALA A 66 -9.70 -3.75 12.78
C ALA A 66 -10.73 -4.89 12.87
N ASP A 67 -11.55 -4.91 13.92
CA ASP A 67 -12.70 -5.82 13.99
C ASP A 67 -13.59 -5.63 12.76
N HIS A 68 -14.08 -6.72 12.18
CA HIS A 68 -14.88 -6.68 10.96
C HIS A 68 -16.13 -5.78 11.10
N ILE A 69 -16.75 -5.76 12.29
CA ILE A 69 -17.91 -4.90 12.56
C ILE A 69 -17.52 -3.43 12.60
N GLU A 70 -16.31 -3.11 13.06
CA GLU A 70 -15.76 -1.75 13.02
C GLU A 70 -15.50 -1.30 11.58
N ILE A 71 -14.79 -2.11 10.78
CA ILE A 71 -14.53 -1.82 9.36
C ILE A 71 -15.85 -1.51 8.64
N ARG A 72 -16.83 -2.41 8.72
CA ARG A 72 -18.14 -2.22 8.09
C ARG A 72 -18.83 -0.94 8.57
N ARG A 73 -18.84 -0.69 9.88
CA ARG A 73 -19.50 0.52 10.42
C ARG A 73 -18.85 1.77 9.86
N THR A 74 -17.52 1.81 9.84
CA THR A 74 -16.75 2.94 9.32
C THR A 74 -17.02 3.15 7.83
N LEU A 75 -16.94 2.11 7.02
CA LEU A 75 -17.22 2.19 5.58
C LEU A 75 -18.63 2.70 5.29
N THR A 76 -19.65 2.16 5.95
CA THR A 76 -21.04 2.61 5.74
C THR A 76 -21.31 3.99 6.30
N HIS A 77 -20.87 4.30 7.52
CA HIS A 77 -21.22 5.55 8.20
C HIS A 77 -20.38 6.74 7.73
N ASP A 78 -19.06 6.55 7.62
CA ASP A 78 -18.13 7.65 7.37
C ASP A 78 -17.86 7.84 5.87
N PHE A 79 -17.90 6.74 5.10
CA PHE A 79 -17.58 6.74 3.66
C PHE A 79 -18.80 6.50 2.76
N SER A 80 -19.98 6.28 3.35
CA SER A 80 -21.19 5.94 2.57
C SER A 80 -20.93 4.83 1.56
N GLU A 81 -20.07 3.87 1.94
CA GLU A 81 -19.76 2.69 1.15
C GLU A 81 -20.64 1.53 1.62
N ASP A 82 -21.34 0.95 0.66
CA ASP A 82 -22.16 -0.23 0.86
C ASP A 82 -21.40 -1.46 0.36
N HIS A 83 -21.70 -2.62 0.95
CA HIS A 83 -21.21 -3.90 0.42
C HIS A 83 -21.78 -4.14 -0.97
N VAL A 84 -20.90 -4.49 -1.91
CA VAL A 84 -21.23 -4.68 -3.33
C VAL A 84 -21.16 -6.15 -3.70
N ASP A 85 -20.06 -6.80 -3.37
CA ASP A 85 -19.76 -8.17 -3.77
C ASP A 85 -18.74 -8.83 -2.83
N SER A 86 -18.66 -10.15 -2.87
CA SER A 86 -17.59 -10.92 -2.23
C SER A 86 -17.12 -12.03 -3.17
N HIS A 87 -15.81 -12.17 -3.36
CA HIS A 87 -15.22 -13.20 -4.22
C HIS A 87 -15.60 -14.63 -3.76
N ASP A 88 -15.84 -14.81 -2.45
CA ASP A 88 -16.36 -16.03 -1.79
C ASP A 88 -17.04 -15.64 -0.46
N PRO A 89 -17.80 -16.52 0.23
CA PRO A 89 -18.44 -16.20 1.51
C PRO A 89 -17.49 -15.71 2.61
N ASP A 90 -16.22 -16.14 2.53
CA ASP A 90 -15.13 -15.73 3.43
C ASP A 90 -14.01 -14.99 2.67
N GLY A 91 -14.27 -14.60 1.42
CA GLY A 91 -13.29 -14.00 0.51
C GLY A 91 -13.25 -12.47 0.59
N THR A 92 -12.42 -11.85 -0.25
CA THR A 92 -12.30 -10.39 -0.33
C THR A 92 -13.65 -9.75 -0.71
N GLU A 93 -14.03 -8.74 0.06
CA GLU A 93 -15.25 -7.97 -0.10
C GLU A 93 -14.97 -6.68 -0.87
N LEU A 94 -15.85 -6.36 -1.81
CA LEU A 94 -15.89 -5.07 -2.48
C LEU A 94 -16.93 -4.18 -1.78
N TRP A 95 -16.48 -2.99 -1.39
CA TRP A 95 -17.29 -1.92 -0.85
C TRP A 95 -17.24 -0.72 -1.79
N GLY A 96 -18.34 0.01 -1.94
CA GLY A 96 -18.39 1.13 -2.87
C GLY A 96 -19.43 2.18 -2.57
N SER A 97 -19.09 3.43 -2.89
CA SER A 97 -19.97 4.59 -2.72
C SER A 97 -20.23 5.26 -4.07
N ALA A 98 -21.46 5.22 -4.55
CA ALA A 98 -21.86 6.01 -5.73
C ALA A 98 -21.87 7.52 -5.43
N GLN A 99 -22.09 7.89 -4.16
CA GLN A 99 -22.10 9.29 -3.74
C GLN A 99 -20.69 9.88 -3.68
N MET A 100 -19.74 9.14 -3.10
CA MET A 100 -18.36 9.60 -2.97
C MET A 100 -17.50 9.21 -4.17
N GLY A 101 -17.95 8.27 -5.00
CA GLY A 101 -17.21 7.75 -6.14
C GLY A 101 -16.00 6.90 -5.73
N THR A 102 -16.01 6.35 -4.52
CA THR A 102 -14.91 5.57 -3.93
C THR A 102 -15.24 4.09 -3.86
N TRP A 103 -14.20 3.27 -3.85
CA TRP A 103 -14.28 1.84 -3.63
C TRP A 103 -13.19 1.38 -2.68
N THR A 104 -13.46 0.31 -1.94
CA THR A 104 -12.55 -0.30 -0.97
C THR A 104 -12.63 -1.82 -1.07
N LEU A 105 -11.48 -2.48 -0.99
CA LEU A 105 -11.38 -3.93 -0.85
C LEU A 105 -11.00 -4.29 0.58
N VAL A 106 -11.78 -5.18 1.17
CA VAL A 106 -11.61 -5.66 2.54
C VAL A 106 -11.33 -7.16 2.51
N GLU A 107 -10.28 -7.60 3.18
CA GLU A 107 -9.97 -9.03 3.38
C GLU A 107 -10.38 -9.47 4.79
N PRO A 108 -11.41 -10.33 4.92
CA PRO A 108 -11.79 -10.91 6.19
C PRO A 108 -10.80 -11.99 6.66
N MET A 109 -10.52 -12.01 7.96
CA MET A 109 -9.67 -13.01 8.61
C MET A 109 -10.51 -13.92 9.51
N ARG A 110 -9.98 -15.12 9.77
CA ARG A 110 -10.68 -16.16 10.56
C ARG A 110 -10.90 -15.81 12.03
N ASP A 111 -10.17 -14.84 12.56
CA ASP A 111 -10.26 -14.40 13.95
C ASP A 111 -11.28 -13.26 14.17
N GLY A 112 -11.99 -12.85 13.12
CA GLY A 112 -12.94 -11.72 13.14
C GLY A 112 -12.31 -10.37 12.82
N THR A 113 -11.00 -10.32 12.60
CA THR A 113 -10.32 -9.13 12.05
C THR A 113 -10.62 -8.99 10.56
N SER A 114 -10.59 -7.78 10.03
CA SER A 114 -10.55 -7.52 8.59
C SER A 114 -9.61 -6.39 8.26
N CYS A 115 -8.97 -6.47 7.10
CA CYS A 115 -7.97 -5.52 6.65
C CYS A 115 -8.41 -4.83 5.36
N ILE A 116 -8.27 -3.50 5.27
CA ILE A 116 -8.40 -2.79 4.00
C ILE A 116 -7.12 -3.03 3.19
N ILE A 117 -7.24 -3.77 2.10
CA ILE A 117 -6.10 -4.20 1.28
C ILE A 117 -5.90 -3.34 0.02
N ALA A 118 -6.95 -2.64 -0.42
CA ALA A 118 -6.88 -1.66 -1.50
C ALA A 118 -8.03 -0.66 -1.39
N SER A 119 -7.84 0.55 -1.89
CA SER A 119 -8.91 1.53 -2.05
C SER A 119 -8.63 2.46 -3.21
N GLY A 120 -9.67 3.10 -3.72
CA GLY A 120 -9.51 4.02 -4.84
C GLY A 120 -10.75 4.84 -5.14
N THR A 121 -10.69 5.54 -6.26
CA THR A 121 -11.78 6.36 -6.80
C THR A 121 -12.29 5.76 -8.11
N GLY A 122 -13.39 6.31 -8.64
CA GLY A 122 -14.02 5.84 -9.87
C GLY A 122 -14.91 4.63 -9.67
N PHE A 123 -15.55 4.52 -8.50
CA PHE A 123 -16.61 3.55 -8.30
C PHE A 123 -17.78 3.80 -9.26
N ASP A 124 -18.29 2.73 -9.85
CA ASP A 124 -19.42 2.69 -10.75
C ASP A 124 -20.16 1.39 -10.47
N GLY A 125 -21.35 1.48 -9.87
CA GLY A 125 -22.16 0.30 -9.51
C GLY A 125 -22.67 -0.52 -10.69
N LYS A 126 -22.35 -0.12 -11.94
CA LYS A 126 -22.61 -0.92 -13.15
C LYS A 126 -21.38 -1.67 -13.64
N ARG A 127 -20.20 -1.39 -13.07
CA ARG A 127 -18.96 -2.10 -13.42
C ARG A 127 -18.94 -3.43 -12.70
N GLU A 128 -18.44 -4.46 -13.40
CA GLU A 128 -18.22 -5.79 -12.83
C GLU A 128 -17.22 -5.72 -11.66
N ALA A 129 -17.53 -6.42 -10.56
CA ALA A 129 -16.70 -6.47 -9.36
C ALA A 129 -15.25 -6.91 -9.66
N GLU A 130 -15.09 -7.89 -10.57
CA GLU A 130 -13.81 -8.38 -11.10
C GLU A 130 -12.84 -7.27 -11.51
N THR A 131 -13.36 -6.15 -12.04
CA THR A 131 -12.49 -5.05 -12.50
C THR A 131 -11.80 -4.36 -11.33
N TYR A 132 -12.46 -4.29 -10.16
CA TYR A 132 -11.88 -3.72 -8.95
C TYR A 132 -10.87 -4.67 -8.33
N TYR A 133 -11.19 -5.97 -8.26
CA TYR A 133 -10.26 -7.01 -7.82
C TYR A 133 -8.98 -7.03 -8.66
N PHE A 134 -9.12 -7.04 -9.99
CA PHE A 134 -7.99 -6.99 -10.92
C PHE A 134 -7.15 -5.72 -10.76
N SER A 135 -7.79 -4.57 -10.50
CA SER A 135 -7.06 -3.31 -10.28
C SER A 135 -6.20 -3.33 -9.02
N ALA A 136 -6.52 -4.20 -8.06
CA ALA A 136 -5.74 -4.46 -6.86
C ALA A 136 -4.75 -5.63 -7.01
N GLY A 137 -4.66 -6.25 -8.21
CA GLY A 137 -3.78 -7.39 -8.47
C GLY A 137 -4.31 -8.74 -7.95
N LEU A 138 -5.61 -8.84 -7.69
CA LEU A 138 -6.29 -10.08 -7.33
C LEU A 138 -6.85 -10.71 -8.62
N GLU A 139 -6.41 -11.94 -8.96
CA GLU A 139 -6.80 -12.71 -10.16
C GLU A 139 -7.67 -13.92 -9.81
#